data_AF-A0A7L1H9X0-F1
#
_entry.id   AF-A0A7L1H9X0-F1
#
_cell.length_a   1.000
_cell.length_b   1.000
_cell.length_c   1.000
_cell.angle_alpha   90.00
_cell.angle_beta   90.00
_cell.angle_gamma   90.00
#
_symmetry.space_group_name_H-M   'P 1'
#
loop_
_entity.id
_entity.type
_entity.pdbx_description
1 polymer ?
#
loop_
_entity_poly.entity_id
_entity_poly.type
_entity_poly.pdbx_seq_one_letter_code
_entity_poly.pdbx_strand_id
1 'polypeptide(L)'
;QRILRLAEMCRRLETEEEKVLPFYSSSLAEGEQRDAQQVLEDTPAEPLAQAMWDYVGLEHFWQRFNKAKLEEQALEQEQAALRKRNQWLRELLRQYLAGISITQEMLGQPNLL
;
A
#
# COMPACT_ATOMS: atom_id res chain seq x y z
N GLN A 1 -18.14 22.96 -10.33
CA GLN A 1 -17.99 21.92 -11.38
C GLN A 1 -16.64 21.19 -11.37
N ARG A 2 -15.49 21.85 -11.14
CA ARG A 2 -14.16 21.21 -11.17
C ARG A 2 -13.99 20.03 -10.19
N ILE A 3 -14.45 20.18 -8.95
CA ILE A 3 -14.35 19.14 -7.91
C ILE A 3 -15.09 17.86 -8.32
N LEU A 4 -16.31 17.99 -8.88
CA LEU A 4 -17.09 16.84 -9.32
C LEU A 4 -16.42 16.07 -10.47
N ARG A 5 -15.79 16.78 -11.41
CA ARG A 5 -15.03 16.12 -12.50
C ARG A 5 -13.81 15.37 -11.96
N LEU A 6 -13.10 15.94 -10.99
CA LEU A 6 -11.99 15.26 -10.34
C LEU A 6 -12.47 14.02 -9.57
N ALA A 7 -13.56 14.14 -8.83
CA ALA A 7 -14.16 13.01 -8.12
C ALA A 7 -14.56 11.88 -9.09
N GLU A 8 -15.16 12.21 -10.23
CA GLU A 8 -15.50 11.25 -11.28
C GLU A 8 -14.27 10.54 -11.86
N MET A 9 -13.19 11.29 -12.13
CA MET A 9 -11.93 10.72 -12.61
C MET A 9 -11.29 9.80 -11.56
N CYS A 10 -11.25 10.21 -10.30
CA CYS A 10 -10.71 9.39 -9.21
C CYS A 10 -11.54 8.12 -9.01
N ARG A 11 -12.87 8.20 -9.09
CA ARG A 11 -13.77 7.04 -8.95
C ARG A 11 -13.49 5.92 -9.96
N ARG A 12 -12.92 6.25 -11.13
CA ARG A 12 -12.52 5.23 -12.12
C ARG A 12 -11.33 4.38 -11.68
N LEU A 13 -10.52 4.87 -10.74
CA LEU A 13 -9.33 4.18 -10.21
C LEU A 13 -9.63 3.41 -8.91
N GLU A 14 -10.81 3.62 -8.34
CA GLU A 14 -11.27 2.89 -7.15
C GLU A 14 -11.64 1.44 -7.50
N THR A 15 -11.40 0.56 -6.55
CA THR A 15 -11.81 -0.85 -6.62
C THR A 15 -13.34 -0.98 -6.55
N GLU A 16 -13.89 -2.11 -7.01
CA GLU A 16 -15.34 -2.36 -6.91
C GLU A 16 -15.80 -2.43 -5.44
N GLU A 17 -14.96 -2.93 -4.55
CA GLU A 17 -15.24 -2.93 -3.11
C GLU A 17 -15.42 -1.51 -2.58
N GLU A 18 -14.50 -0.59 -2.87
CA GLU A 18 -14.58 0.81 -2.42
C GLU A 18 -15.76 1.57 -3.01
N LYS A 19 -16.22 1.18 -4.21
CA LYS A 19 -17.41 1.77 -4.83
C LYS A 19 -18.71 1.35 -4.15
N VAL A 20 -18.73 0.14 -3.57
CA VAL A 20 -19.91 -0.46 -2.90
C VAL A 20 -19.89 -0.17 -1.40
N LEU A 21 -18.70 -0.22 -0.78
CA LEU A 21 -18.45 0.04 0.63
C LEU A 21 -17.38 1.14 0.78
N PRO A 22 -17.73 2.42 0.57
CA PRO A 22 -16.75 3.51 0.58
C PRO A 22 -16.20 3.84 1.98
N PHE A 23 -16.88 3.38 3.03
CA PHE A 23 -16.57 3.71 4.41
C PHE A 23 -16.48 2.44 5.23
N TYR A 24 -15.35 2.28 5.90
CA TYR A 24 -15.09 1.14 6.79
C TYR A 24 -15.64 1.44 8.18
N SER A 25 -15.97 0.38 8.90
CA SER A 25 -16.25 0.49 10.33
C SER A 25 -15.04 1.05 11.05
N SER A 26 -15.27 1.95 12.01
CA SER A 26 -14.20 2.46 12.85
C SER A 26 -13.49 1.30 13.55
N SER A 27 -12.16 1.33 13.52
CA SER A 27 -11.32 0.38 14.26
C SER A 27 -11.24 0.69 15.76
N LEU A 28 -11.77 1.85 16.18
CA LEU A 28 -11.80 2.28 17.57
C LEU A 28 -12.83 1.47 18.36
N ALA A 29 -12.51 1.14 19.61
CA ALA A 29 -13.47 0.55 20.53
C ALA A 29 -14.59 1.56 20.88
N GLU A 30 -15.74 1.07 21.35
CA GLU A 30 -16.89 1.94 21.65
C GLU A 30 -16.57 3.09 22.63
N GLY A 31 -15.70 2.84 23.61
CA GLY A 31 -15.24 3.88 24.55
C GLY A 31 -14.43 4.97 23.85
N GLU A 32 -13.47 4.56 23.02
CA GLU A 32 -12.60 5.48 22.26
C GLU A 32 -13.40 6.30 21.24
N GLN A 33 -14.45 5.71 20.65
CA GLN A 33 -15.36 6.44 19.75
C GLN A 33 -16.13 7.54 20.50
N ARG A 34 -16.59 7.26 21.72
CA ARG A 34 -17.27 8.27 22.56
C ARG A 34 -16.31 9.39 22.95
N ASP A 35 -15.08 9.04 23.34
CA ASP A 35 -14.06 10.02 23.70
C ASP A 35 -13.72 10.92 22.49
N ALA A 36 -13.57 10.34 21.30
CA ALA A 36 -13.32 11.08 20.06
C ALA A 36 -14.49 12.01 19.69
N GLN A 37 -15.73 11.57 19.88
CA GLN A 37 -16.92 12.41 19.68
C GLN A 37 -16.95 13.59 20.65
N GLN A 38 -16.64 13.36 21.93
CA GLN A 38 -16.62 14.40 22.93
C GLN A 38 -15.57 15.48 22.62
N VAL A 39 -14.37 15.08 22.19
CA VAL A 39 -13.31 16.02 21.76
C VAL A 39 -13.73 16.87 20.56
N LEU A 40 -14.58 16.34 19.68
CA LEU A 40 -15.08 17.07 18.52
C LEU A 40 -16.13 18.14 18.87
N GLU A 41 -16.91 17.89 19.92
CA GLU A 41 -17.90 18.82 20.46
C GLU A 41 -17.26 19.97 21.24
N ASP A 42 -16.10 19.71 21.85
CA ASP A 42 -15.34 20.71 22.58
C ASP A 42 -14.71 21.77 21.64
N THR A 43 -14.72 23.04 22.08
CA THR A 43 -14.11 24.12 21.30
C THR A 43 -12.58 23.95 21.27
N PRO A 44 -11.94 23.90 20.09
CA PRO A 44 -10.51 23.66 20.00
C PRO A 44 -9.70 24.83 20.58
N ALA A 45 -8.88 24.52 21.59
CA ALA A 45 -8.00 25.49 22.23
C ALA A 45 -6.67 25.68 21.46
N GLU A 46 -6.18 24.63 20.82
CA GLU A 46 -4.89 24.66 20.12
C GLU A 46 -5.03 25.20 18.69
N PRO A 47 -4.04 25.97 18.18
CA PRO A 47 -4.08 26.53 16.82
C PRO A 47 -4.23 25.47 15.72
N LEU A 48 -3.58 24.31 15.88
CA LEU A 48 -3.72 23.20 14.93
C LEU A 48 -5.13 22.61 14.96
N ALA A 49 -5.69 22.41 16.15
CA ALA A 49 -7.04 21.89 16.32
C ALA A 49 -8.09 22.85 15.73
N GLN A 50 -7.90 24.16 15.89
CA GLN A 50 -8.75 25.19 15.28
C GLN A 50 -8.71 25.12 13.74
N ALA A 51 -7.51 25.00 13.17
CA ALA A 51 -7.37 24.85 11.72
C ALA A 51 -7.98 23.53 11.21
N MET A 52 -7.88 22.45 11.98
CA MET A 52 -8.48 21.16 11.64
C MET A 52 -10.01 21.15 11.78
N TRP A 53 -10.57 22.02 12.62
CA TRP A 53 -12.01 22.10 12.87
C TRP A 53 -12.81 22.40 11.59
N ASP A 54 -12.27 23.24 10.71
CA ASP A 54 -12.86 23.54 9.39
C ASP A 54 -12.98 22.31 8.47
N TYR A 55 -12.20 21.25 8.75
CA TYR A 55 -12.13 20.03 7.94
C TYR A 55 -12.82 18.82 8.60
N VAL A 56 -13.53 19.02 9.71
CA VAL A 56 -14.24 17.94 10.41
C VAL A 56 -15.25 17.23 9.48
N GLY A 57 -15.95 17.98 8.62
CA GLY A 57 -16.87 17.42 7.63
C GLY A 57 -16.21 16.59 6.52
N LEU A 58 -14.88 16.51 6.49
CA LEU A 58 -14.09 15.73 5.53
C LEU A 58 -13.51 14.45 6.13
N GLU A 59 -13.97 14.02 7.30
CA GLU A 59 -13.49 12.79 7.96
C GLU A 59 -13.47 11.59 7.00
N HIS A 60 -14.58 11.34 6.30
CA HIS A 60 -14.69 10.26 5.32
C HIS A 60 -13.76 10.42 4.11
N PHE A 61 -13.47 11.66 3.70
CA PHE A 61 -12.48 11.89 2.65
C PHE A 61 -11.09 11.47 3.15
N TRP A 62 -10.72 11.87 4.36
CA TRP A 62 -9.43 11.52 4.97
C TRP A 62 -9.30 10.02 5.24
N GLN A 63 -10.36 9.35 5.68
CA GLN A 63 -10.38 7.89 5.83
C GLN A 63 -10.04 7.19 4.50
N ARG A 64 -10.71 7.58 3.41
CA ARG A 64 -10.48 6.99 2.06
C ARG A 64 -9.10 7.34 1.51
N PHE A 65 -8.66 8.58 1.70
CA PHE A 65 -7.33 9.02 1.28
C PHE A 65 -6.22 8.27 2.01
N ASN A 66 -6.32 8.16 3.35
CA ASN A 66 -5.33 7.47 4.17
C ASN A 66 -5.27 5.98 3.83
N LYS A 67 -6.42 5.35 3.61
CA LYS A 67 -6.47 3.96 3.12
C LYS A 67 -5.68 3.79 1.82
N ALA A 68 -6.01 4.58 0.79
CA ALA A 68 -5.34 4.48 -0.51
C ALA A 68 -3.82 4.71 -0.38
N LYS A 69 -3.39 5.60 0.51
CA LYS A 69 -1.96 5.82 0.81
C LYS A 69 -1.29 4.65 1.51
N LEU A 70 -1.95 4.01 2.45
CA LEU A 70 -1.43 2.81 3.11
C LEU A 70 -1.33 1.65 2.12
N GLU A 71 -2.32 1.48 1.25
CA GLU A 71 -2.32 0.47 0.19
C GLU A 71 -1.22 0.71 -0.84
N GLU A 72 -1.03 1.96 -1.28
CA GLU A 72 0.09 2.35 -2.16
C GLU A 72 1.44 1.94 -1.56
N GLN A 73 1.67 2.28 -0.29
CA GLN A 73 2.92 1.91 0.41
C GLN A 73 3.09 0.40 0.56
N ALA A 74 2.03 -0.33 0.88
CA ALA A 74 2.07 -1.79 0.99
C ALA A 74 2.42 -2.44 -0.35
N LEU A 75 1.81 -1.98 -1.45
CA LEU A 75 2.09 -2.45 -2.81
C LEU A 75 3.53 -2.16 -3.24
N GLU A 76 4.07 -0.98 -2.92
CA GLU A 76 5.45 -0.63 -3.21
C GLU A 76 6.44 -1.58 -2.51
N GLN A 77 6.19 -1.88 -1.22
CA GLN A 77 7.01 -2.81 -0.45
C GLN A 77 6.95 -4.23 -1.02
N GLU A 78 5.75 -4.71 -1.37
CA GLU A 78 5.57 -6.03 -1.97
C GLU A 78 6.25 -6.13 -3.34
N GLN A 79 6.10 -5.11 -4.19
CA GLN A 79 6.76 -5.04 -5.49
C GLN A 79 8.29 -5.09 -5.35
N ALA A 80 8.85 -4.35 -4.39
CA ALA A 80 10.28 -4.37 -4.10
C ALA A 80 10.76 -5.77 -3.66
N ALA A 81 10.00 -6.42 -2.77
CA ALA A 81 10.30 -7.78 -2.32
C ALA A 81 10.25 -8.80 -3.47
N LEU A 82 9.21 -8.74 -4.31
CA LEU A 82 9.05 -9.60 -5.48
C LEU A 82 10.18 -9.40 -6.51
N ARG A 83 10.58 -8.16 -6.77
CA ARG A 83 11.71 -7.84 -7.66
C ARG A 83 13.02 -8.44 -7.15
N LYS A 84 13.31 -8.26 -5.86
CA LYS A 84 14.51 -8.84 -5.22
C LYS A 84 14.50 -10.37 -5.31
N ARG A 85 13.35 -11.00 -5.03
CA ARG A 85 13.21 -12.45 -5.14
C ARG A 85 13.38 -12.95 -6.57
N ASN A 86 12.81 -12.24 -7.55
CA ASN A 86 12.97 -12.60 -8.96
C ASN A 86 14.42 -12.48 -9.43
N GLN A 87 15.12 -11.42 -9.03
CA GLN A 87 16.56 -11.25 -9.31
C GLN A 87 17.38 -12.40 -8.72
N TRP A 88 17.13 -12.73 -7.45
CA TRP A 88 17.81 -13.85 -6.79
C TRP A 88 17.55 -15.19 -7.48
N LEU A 89 16.30 -15.47 -7.87
CA LEU A 89 15.94 -16.70 -8.60
C LEU A 89 16.65 -16.79 -9.95
N ARG A 90 16.75 -15.68 -10.69
CA ARG A 90 17.48 -15.64 -11.97
C ARG A 90 18.96 -15.90 -11.80
N GLU A 91 19.57 -15.35 -10.75
CA GLU A 91 20.98 -15.57 -10.44
C GLU A 91 21.23 -17.04 -10.05
N LEU A 92 20.35 -17.62 -9.22
CA LEU A 92 20.43 -19.04 -8.88
C LEU A 92 20.29 -19.94 -10.12
N LEU A 93 19.37 -19.62 -11.03
CA LEU A 93 19.23 -20.32 -12.30
C LEU A 93 20.49 -20.22 -13.17
N ARG A 94 21.09 -19.03 -13.24
CA ARG A 94 22.34 -18.80 -13.98
C ARG A 94 23.48 -19.65 -13.41
N GLN A 95 23.64 -19.67 -12.09
CA GLN A 95 24.65 -20.48 -11.41
C GLN A 95 24.41 -21.98 -11.63
N TYR A 96 23.16 -22.44 -11.58
CA TYR A 96 22.82 -23.83 -11.87
C TYR A 96 23.18 -24.24 -13.30
N LEU A 97 22.83 -23.41 -14.29
CA LEU A 97 23.17 -23.66 -15.69
C LEU A 97 24.69 -23.62 -15.94
N ALA A 98 25.42 -22.70 -15.29
CA ALA A 98 26.88 -22.67 -15.35
C ALA A 98 27.49 -23.93 -14.70
N GLY A 99 26.98 -24.39 -13.55
CA GLY A 99 27.42 -25.61 -12.89
C GLY A 99 27.20 -26.87 -13.72
N ILE A 100 26.11 -26.93 -14.49
CA ILE A 100 25.87 -28.00 -15.47
C ILE A 100 26.83 -27.87 -16.66
N SER A 101 27.04 -26.65 -17.16
CA SER A 101 27.92 -26.41 -18.30
C SER A 101 29.38 -26.78 -17.97
N ILE A 102 29.86 -26.41 -16.78
CA ILE A 102 31.20 -26.76 -16.30
C ILE A 102 31.35 -28.27 -16.08
N THR A 103 30.32 -28.96 -15.55
CA THR A 103 30.36 -30.42 -15.43
C THR A 103 30.34 -31.11 -16.79
N GLN A 104 29.64 -30.57 -17.78
CA GLN A 104 29.61 -31.11 -19.15
C GLN A 104 30.91 -30.83 -19.93
N GLU A 105 31.56 -29.67 -19.73
CA GLU A 105 32.89 -29.35 -20.26
C GLU A 105 33.98 -30.23 -19.63
N MET A 106 33.90 -30.53 -18.33
CA MET A 106 34.80 -31.45 -17.62
C MET A 106 34.63 -32.91 -18.09
N LEU A 107 33.40 -33.34 -18.42
CA LEU A 107 33.12 -34.66 -18.99
C LEU A 107 33.57 -34.80 -20.47
N GLY A 108 33.82 -33.68 -21.16
CA GLY A 108 34.29 -33.65 -22.54
C GLY A 108 35.81 -33.65 -22.70
N GLN A 109 36.55 -33.40 -21.62
CA GLN A 109 38.01 -33.59 -21.63
C GLN A 109 38.34 -35.07 -21.42
N PRO A 110 39.14 -35.71 -22.30
CA PRO A 110 39.61 -37.06 -22.02
C PRO A 110 40.40 -37.01 -20.72
N ASN A 111 39.98 -37.78 -19.71
CA ASN A 111 40.75 -37.99 -18.49
C ASN A 111 42.16 -38.43 -18.89
N LEU A 112 43.12 -37.51 -18.83
CA LEU A 112 44.53 -37.85 -18.89
C LEU A 112 44.87 -38.36 -17.49
N LEU A 113 44.97 -39.69 -17.42
CA LEU A 113 45.52 -40.45 -16.28
C LEU A 113 46.87 -39.89 -15.83
#